data_AF-A0AAN4TKT7-F1
#
_entry.id   AF-A0AAN4TKT7-F1
#
_cell.length_a   1.000
_cell.length_b   1.000
_cell.length_c   1.000
_cell.angle_alpha   90.00
_cell.angle_beta   90.00
_cell.angle_gamma   90.00
#
_symmetry.space_group_name_H-M   'P 1'
#
loop_
_entity.id
_entity.type
_entity.pdbx_description
1 polymer ?
#
loop_
_entity_poly.entity_id
_entity_poly.type
_entity_poly.pdbx_seq_one_letter_code
_entity_poly.pdbx_strand_id
1 'polypeptide(L)' 'MVNGGRTAFLSAPLLTSLEGGVPVIVDGQVIGAVGVSGVKAEQDAQVAKAGIAALNAD' A
#
# COMPACT_ATOMS: atom_id res chain seq x y z
N MET A 1 -4.71 -0.71 -9.59
CA MET A 1 -3.65 -1.60 -10.11
C MET A 1 -2.86 -0.90 -11.23
N VAL A 2 -1.53 -0.91 -11.17
CA VAL A 2 -0.68 -0.46 -12.29
C VAL A 2 -0.63 -1.58 -13.32
N ASN A 3 -1.42 -1.47 -14.39
CA ASN A 3 -1.54 -2.52 -15.39
C ASN A 3 -0.18 -2.85 -16.04
N GLY A 4 0.25 -4.11 -15.98
CA GLY A 4 1.48 -4.59 -16.62
C GLY A 4 2.79 -3.95 -16.11
N GLY A 5 2.82 -3.43 -14.87
CA GLY A 5 4.05 -2.88 -14.30
C GLY A 5 4.57 -1.62 -15.01
N ARG A 6 3.67 -0.79 -15.57
CA ARG A 6 4.00 0.46 -16.28
C ARG A 6 5.03 1.30 -15.53
N THR A 7 6.24 1.36 -16.08
CA THR A 7 7.40 2.07 -15.51
C THR A 7 7.19 3.58 -15.41
N ALA A 8 6.33 4.16 -16.25
CA ALA A 8 5.95 5.57 -16.16
C ALA A 8 5.34 5.95 -14.80
N PHE A 9 4.80 4.98 -14.06
CA PHE A 9 4.27 5.19 -12.72
C PHE A 9 5.39 5.47 -11.69
N LEU A 10 6.66 5.12 -11.97
CA LEU A 10 7.80 5.44 -11.10
C LEU A 10 8.11 6.94 -11.04
N SER A 11 7.83 7.67 -12.13
CA SER A 11 8.03 9.12 -12.22
C SER A 11 6.74 9.91 -11.96
N ALA A 12 5.63 9.21 -11.65
CA ALA A 12 4.38 9.89 -11.33
C ALA A 12 4.57 10.68 -10.01
N PRO A 13 3.97 11.89 -9.90
CA PRO A 13 4.01 12.64 -8.66
C PRO A 13 3.52 11.78 -7.49
N LEU A 14 4.26 11.82 -6.37
CA LEU A 14 4.03 11.05 -5.13
C LEU A 14 2.58 11.11 -4.61
N LEU A 15 1.80 12.10 -5.05
CA LEU A 15 0.39 12.28 -4.70
C LEU A 15 -0.59 11.34 -5.42
N THR A 16 -0.11 10.46 -6.31
CA THR A 16 -0.94 9.48 -7.03
C THR A 16 -0.90 8.08 -6.40
N SER A 17 -0.72 8.01 -5.08
CA SER A 17 -0.89 6.77 -4.33
C SER A 17 -2.32 6.26 -4.54
N LEU A 18 -2.47 5.23 -5.38
CA LEU A 18 -3.66 4.40 -5.39
C LEU A 18 -3.82 3.85 -3.96
N GLU A 19 -4.95 4.16 -3.32
CA GLU A 19 -5.27 3.59 -2.01
C GLU A 19 -5.27 2.05 -2.08
N GLY A 20 -5.05 1.41 -0.93
CA GLY A 20 -4.90 -0.05 -0.82
C GLY A 20 -3.49 -0.51 -0.48
N GLY A 21 -2.48 0.39 -0.55
CA GLY A 21 -1.13 0.13 -0.06
C GLY A 21 -0.89 0.75 1.32
N VAL A 22 -0.28 -0.01 2.23
CA VAL A 22 0.19 0.48 3.54
C VAL A 22 1.62 -0.01 3.83
N PRO A 23 2.51 0.85 4.37
CA PRO A 23 3.87 0.45 4.71
C PRO A 23 3.89 -0.41 5.97
N VAL A 24 4.83 -1.37 6.02
CA VAL A 24 5.18 -2.10 7.25
C VAL A 24 6.39 -1.40 7.86
N ILE A 25 6.23 -0.85 9.05
CA ILE A 25 7.26 -0.12 9.76
C ILE A 25 7.63 -0.90 11.03
N VAL A 26 8.92 -1.12 11.25
CA VAL A 26 9.46 -1.78 12.44
C VAL A 26 10.66 -0.97 12.89
N ASP A 27 10.73 -0.62 14.17
CA ASP A 27 11.79 0.22 14.75
C ASP A 27 11.99 1.55 13.98
N GLY A 28 10.89 2.14 13.50
CA GLY A 28 10.91 3.40 12.73
C GLY A 28 11.43 3.25 11.29
N GLN A 29 11.73 2.02 10.84
CA GLN A 29 12.20 1.74 9.49
C GLN A 29 11.11 1.06 8.66
N VAL A 30 10.89 1.54 7.44
CA VAL A 30 10.05 0.84 6.46
C VAL A 30 10.79 -0.42 6.00
N ILE A 31 10.24 -1.59 6.31
CA ILE A 31 10.81 -2.90 5.95
C ILE A 31 10.05 -3.59 4.82
N GLY A 32 8.88 -3.06 4.44
CA GLY A 32 8.03 -3.63 3.40
C GLY A 32 6.71 -2.89 3.27
N ALA A 33 5.75 -3.50 2.57
CA ALA A 33 4.40 -2.98 2.42
C ALA A 33 3.39 -4.12 2.18
N VAL A 34 2.14 -3.87 2.55
CA VAL A 34 0.98 -4.69 2.18
C VAL A 34 0.15 -3.92 1.16
N GLY A 35 -0.23 -4.59 0.07
CA GLY A 35 -1.08 -4.03 -0.98
C GLY A 35 -2.30 -4.88 -1.22
N VAL A 36 -3.49 -4.26 -1.22
CA VAL A 36 -4.77 -4.88 -1.57
C VAL A 36 -5.32 -4.19 -2.80
N SER A 37 -5.88 -4.96 -3.74
CA SER A 37 -6.55 -4.43 -4.91
C SER A 37 -7.69 -5.34 -5.32
N GLY A 38 -8.90 -4.79 -5.46
CA GLY A 38 -10.03 -5.55 -6.00
C GLY A 38 -11.41 -4.94 -5.75
N VAL A 39 -11.53 -3.99 -4.83
CA VAL A 39 -12.79 -3.30 -4.51
C VAL A 39 -12.62 -1.78 -4.59
N LYS A 40 -13.49 -1.00 -3.92
CA LYS A 40 -13.30 0.45 -3.86
C LYS A 40 -12.01 0.79 -3.12
N ALA A 41 -11.38 1.89 -3.51
CA ALA A 41 -10.13 2.42 -2.96
C ALA A 41 -10.11 2.39 -1.41
N GLU A 42 -11.18 2.87 -0.79
CA GLU A 42 -11.26 3.00 0.66
C GLU A 42 -11.39 1.62 1.35
N GLN A 43 -12.02 0.66 0.67
CA GLN A 43 -12.18 -0.71 1.15
C GLN A 43 -10.88 -1.49 1.02
N ASP A 44 -10.16 -1.34 -0.10
CA ASP A 44 -8.82 -1.89 -0.26
C ASP A 44 -7.89 -1.36 0.84
N ALA A 45 -7.92 -0.06 1.14
CA ALA A 45 -7.16 0.53 2.24
C ALA A 45 -7.56 -0.02 3.62
N GLN A 46 -8.85 -0.22 3.87
CA GLN A 46 -9.33 -0.81 5.13
C GLN A 46 -8.80 -2.23 5.32
N VAL A 47 -8.86 -3.07 4.28
CA VAL A 47 -8.36 -4.44 4.33
C VAL A 47 -6.84 -4.47 4.53
N ALA A 48 -6.10 -3.61 3.82
CA ALA A 48 -4.65 -3.55 3.93
C ALA A 48 -4.21 -3.14 5.35
N LYS A 49 -4.89 -2.15 5.96
CA LYS A 49 -4.68 -1.74 7.36
C LYS A 49 -4.97 -2.89 8.34
N ALA A 50 -6.08 -3.60 8.13
CA ALA A 50 -6.42 -4.76 8.96
C ALA A 50 -5.36 -5.87 8.86
N GLY A 51 -4.76 -6.08 7.68
CA GLY A 51 -3.67 -7.03 7.47
C GLY A 51 -2.41 -6.68 8.26
N ILE A 52 -2.01 -5.40 8.27
CA ILE A 52 -0.84 -4.95 9.05
C ILE A 52 -1.10 -4.94 10.55
N ALA A 53 -2.32 -4.65 11.00
CA ALA A 53 -2.66 -4.67 12.43
C ALA A 53 -2.35 -6.02 13.12
N ALA A 54 -2.35 -7.13 12.37
CA ALA A 54 -1.97 -8.44 12.89
C ALA A 54 -0.46 -8.60 13.18
N LEU A 55 0.38 -7.72 12.65
CA LEU A 55 1.85 -7.82 12.74
C LEU A 55 2.43 -7.11 13.98
N ASN A 56 1.63 -6.37 14.76
CA ASN A 56 2.11 -5.49 15.84
C ASN A 56 3.30 -4.60 15.40
N ALA A 57 3.28 -4.18 14.15
CA ALA A 57 4.26 -3.29 13.54
C ALA A 57 3.71 -1.86 13.65
N ASP A 58 4.52 -0.94 14.18
CA ASP A 58 4.16 0.47 14.43
C ASP A 58 4.43 1.35 13.20
#